data_AF-A0A7G8AFY5-F1
#
_entry.id   AF-A0A7G8AFY5-F1
#
_cell.length_a   1.000
_cell.length_b   1.000
_cell.length_c   1.000
_cell.angle_alpha   90.00
_cell.angle_beta   90.00
_cell.angle_gamma   90.00
#
_symmetry.space_group_name_H-M   'P 1'
#
loop_
_entity.id
_entity.type
_entity.pdbx_description
1 polymer ?
#
loop_
_entity_poly.entity_id
_entity_poly.type
_entity_poly.pdbx_seq_one_letter_code
_entity_poly.pdbx_strand_id
1 'polypeptide(L)'
;MPLAMINVRLDAALKDRVDPKLQQMGYSATQAIAAYYQYIDQNDSLPFTIETRVFRPEELQQNTLAGLLSARHRLADISRLLTADMLTAEVRQKYAQELAIDISMIKEDIRLYDATGRAGEKLQHYVQSSLGEAYLALVLCHSILEDAPNSYGRSLFLKKERVFAEALERAEKRMIEMGLHQAWAVITSTLHKGTYCTVEVSRPEDYQYGAWQVRVTLNPARKGQTVPKIESWLTFAFPKIPERIFNVASPYSMPVTVNEQLEIGFRFVEGYTFFHLYSNGTAEEDNTINIDEVAGRLGDYIDSELAKYLPA
;
A
#
# COMPACT_ATOMS: atom_id res chain seq x y z
N MET A 1 -41.61 -13.28 20.92
CA MET A 1 -40.86 -13.80 19.76
C MET A 1 -40.00 -14.97 20.23
N PRO A 2 -39.85 -16.05 19.44
CA PRO A 2 -38.95 -17.14 19.78
C PRO A 2 -37.50 -16.63 19.82
N LEU A 3 -36.74 -17.04 20.83
CA LEU A 3 -35.32 -16.74 20.95
C LEU A 3 -34.55 -17.70 20.05
N ALA A 4 -33.78 -17.17 19.10
CA ALA A 4 -32.84 -17.96 18.30
C ALA A 4 -31.50 -18.07 19.04
N MET A 5 -30.94 -19.29 19.12
CA MET A 5 -29.60 -19.50 19.67
C MET A 5 -28.55 -19.50 18.55
N ILE A 6 -27.51 -18.69 18.70
CA ILE A 6 -26.35 -18.64 17.80
C ILE A 6 -25.17 -19.29 18.53
N ASN A 7 -24.74 -20.46 18.07
CA ASN A 7 -23.58 -21.17 18.61
C ASN A 7 -22.35 -20.93 17.74
N VAL A 8 -21.42 -20.11 18.23
CA VAL A 8 -20.15 -19.81 17.55
C VAL A 8 -18.99 -20.24 18.45
N ARG A 9 -18.00 -20.94 17.87
CA ARG A 9 -16.73 -21.24 18.54
C ARG A 9 -15.80 -20.05 18.36
N LEU A 10 -15.42 -19.41 19.46
CA LEU A 10 -14.50 -18.28 19.51
C LEU A 10 -13.16 -18.72 20.08
N ASP A 11 -12.07 -18.12 19.61
CA ASP A 11 -10.74 -18.29 20.22
C ASP A 11 -10.75 -17.80 21.69
N ALA A 12 -10.27 -18.62 22.61
CA ALA A 12 -10.33 -18.34 24.04
C ALA A 12 -9.46 -17.12 24.41
N ALA A 13 -8.26 -17.02 23.85
CA ALA A 13 -7.37 -15.90 24.11
C ALA A 13 -7.96 -14.57 23.59
N LEU A 14 -8.63 -14.59 22.44
CA LEU A 14 -9.35 -13.42 21.92
C LEU A 14 -10.50 -13.01 22.83
N LYS A 15 -11.30 -13.99 23.30
CA LYS A 15 -12.42 -13.74 24.21
C LYS A 15 -11.95 -13.03 25.49
N ASP A 16 -10.90 -13.55 26.12
CA ASP A 16 -10.37 -13.02 27.38
C ASP A 16 -9.84 -11.57 27.24
N ARG A 17 -9.36 -11.19 26.05
CA ARG A 17 -8.92 -9.81 25.77
C ARG A 17 -10.05 -8.85 25.44
N VAL A 18 -11.17 -9.35 24.91
CA VAL A 18 -12.26 -8.52 24.36
C VAL A 18 -13.40 -8.32 25.36
N ASP A 19 -13.75 -9.35 26.14
CA ASP A 19 -14.83 -9.27 27.13
C ASP A 19 -14.65 -8.08 28.11
N PRO A 20 -13.45 -7.82 28.68
CA PRO A 20 -13.25 -6.65 29.55
C PRO A 20 -13.44 -5.32 28.81
N LYS A 21 -13.08 -5.25 27.51
CA LYS A 21 -13.23 -4.03 26.70
C LYS A 21 -14.70 -3.75 26.40
N LEU A 22 -15.47 -4.78 26.09
CA LEU A 22 -16.92 -4.65 25.91
C LEU A 22 -17.59 -4.18 27.21
N GLN A 23 -17.20 -4.73 28.36
CA GLN A 23 -17.69 -4.29 29.66
C GLN A 23 -17.33 -2.83 29.95
N GLN A 24 -16.11 -2.39 29.63
CA GLN A 24 -15.71 -0.98 29.74
C GLN A 24 -16.55 -0.05 28.86
N MET A 25 -17.00 -0.53 27.70
CA MET A 25 -17.93 0.19 26.81
C MET A 25 -19.40 0.06 27.25
N GLY A 26 -19.70 -0.66 28.34
CA GLY A 26 -21.04 -0.82 28.88
C GLY A 26 -21.89 -1.90 28.19
N TYR A 27 -21.28 -2.78 27.40
CA TYR A 27 -21.99 -3.82 26.63
C TYR A 27 -21.53 -5.23 27.02
N SER A 28 -22.45 -6.19 26.98
CA SER A 28 -22.13 -7.62 26.99
C SER A 28 -21.86 -8.13 25.57
N ALA A 29 -21.16 -9.27 25.45
CA ALA A 29 -20.95 -9.94 24.16
C ALA A 29 -22.27 -10.22 23.43
N THR A 30 -23.31 -10.65 24.16
CA THR A 30 -24.64 -10.90 23.60
C THR A 30 -25.28 -9.62 23.05
N GLN A 31 -25.15 -8.49 23.75
CA GLN A 31 -25.66 -7.21 23.26
C GLN A 31 -24.90 -6.72 22.04
N ALA A 32 -23.57 -6.89 21.99
CA ALA A 32 -22.77 -6.54 20.83
C ALA A 32 -23.14 -7.38 19.59
N ILE A 33 -23.36 -8.69 19.77
CA ILE A 33 -23.82 -9.57 18.69
C ILE A 33 -25.23 -9.18 18.24
N ALA A 34 -26.15 -8.91 19.17
CA ALA A 34 -27.49 -8.48 18.81
C ALA A 34 -27.49 -7.15 18.02
N ALA A 35 -26.68 -6.18 18.44
CA ALA A 35 -26.51 -4.90 17.75
C ALA A 35 -25.93 -5.10 16.34
N TYR A 36 -25.01 -6.05 16.16
CA TYR A 36 -24.47 -6.40 14.84
C TYR A 36 -25.56 -6.92 13.89
N TYR A 37 -26.44 -7.82 14.35
CA TYR A 37 -27.56 -8.30 13.53
C TYR A 37 -28.56 -7.19 13.20
N GLN A 38 -28.86 -6.32 14.18
CA GLN A 38 -29.73 -5.15 13.96
C GLN A 38 -29.15 -4.17 12.94
N TYR A 39 -27.83 -3.97 12.95
CA TYR A 39 -27.16 -3.14 11.97
C TYR A 39 -27.35 -3.69 10.56
N ILE A 40 -27.14 -4.99 10.36
CA ILE A 40 -27.29 -5.63 9.05
C ILE A 40 -28.72 -5.50 8.55
N ASP A 41 -29.70 -5.76 9.42
CA ASP A 41 -31.13 -5.62 9.10
C ASP A 41 -31.50 -4.18 8.69
N GLN A 42 -30.84 -3.17 9.27
CA GLN A 42 -31.11 -1.76 8.99
C GLN A 42 -30.36 -1.19 7.77
N ASN A 43 -29.22 -1.78 7.40
CA ASN A 43 -28.29 -1.17 6.43
C ASN A 43 -27.96 -2.08 5.25
N ASP A 44 -28.54 -3.28 5.16
CA ASP A 44 -28.29 -4.30 4.13
C ASP A 44 -26.79 -4.58 3.89
N SER A 45 -25.96 -4.34 4.91
CA SER A 45 -24.50 -4.37 4.82
C SER A 45 -23.86 -4.65 6.18
N LEU A 46 -22.61 -5.12 6.14
CA LEU A 46 -21.84 -5.37 7.36
C LEU A 46 -21.28 -4.04 7.91
N PRO A 47 -21.24 -3.85 9.24
CA PRO A 47 -20.66 -2.64 9.86
C PRO A 47 -19.13 -2.57 9.75
N PHE A 48 -18.51 -3.67 9.32
CA PHE A 48 -17.09 -3.78 9.03
C PHE A 48 -16.87 -4.83 7.94
N THR A 49 -15.83 -4.66 7.13
CA THR A 49 -15.46 -5.65 6.13
C THR A 49 -14.86 -6.88 6.81
N ILE A 50 -15.41 -8.07 6.51
CA ILE A 50 -14.83 -9.34 6.96
C ILE A 50 -13.81 -9.79 5.91
N GLU A 51 -12.56 -9.42 6.11
CA GLU A 51 -11.46 -9.86 5.25
C GLU A 51 -11.04 -11.29 5.61
N THR A 52 -11.39 -12.25 4.74
CA THR A 52 -10.93 -13.65 4.85
C THR A 52 -9.49 -13.84 4.36
N ARG A 53 -8.94 -12.82 3.68
CA ARG A 53 -7.59 -12.74 3.16
C ARG A 53 -7.00 -11.42 3.65
N VAL A 54 -5.83 -11.47 4.29
CA VAL A 54 -5.10 -10.26 4.67
C VAL A 54 -4.51 -9.68 3.39
N PHE A 55 -5.11 -8.63 2.85
CA PHE A 55 -4.48 -7.85 1.79
C PHE A 55 -3.45 -6.93 2.43
N ARG A 56 -2.25 -6.88 1.86
CA ARG A 56 -1.26 -5.92 2.34
C ARG A 56 -1.61 -4.54 1.78
N PRO A 57 -1.43 -3.44 2.54
CA PRO A 57 -1.69 -2.08 2.04
C PRO A 57 -1.00 -1.77 0.70
N GLU A 58 0.18 -2.34 0.48
CA GLU A 58 0.94 -2.28 -0.77
C GLU A 58 0.24 -2.97 -1.96
N GLU A 59 -0.31 -4.16 -1.76
CA GLU A 59 -1.02 -4.91 -2.80
C GLU A 59 -2.28 -4.17 -3.23
N LEU A 60 -3.00 -3.60 -2.27
CA LEU A 60 -4.15 -2.77 -2.58
C LEU A 60 -3.69 -1.54 -3.39
N GLN A 61 -2.54 -0.92 -3.05
CA GLN A 61 -2.11 0.34 -3.68
C GLN A 61 -1.69 0.06 -5.13
N GLN A 62 -1.05 -1.08 -5.34
CA GLN A 62 -0.74 -1.63 -6.65
C GLN A 62 -2.01 -1.93 -7.45
N ASN A 63 -3.02 -2.55 -6.84
CA ASN A 63 -4.30 -2.84 -7.51
C ASN A 63 -5.02 -1.54 -7.91
N THR A 64 -5.06 -0.55 -7.00
CA THR A 64 -5.62 0.77 -7.27
C THR A 64 -4.87 1.45 -8.42
N LEU A 65 -3.54 1.46 -8.40
CA LEU A 65 -2.72 2.01 -9.49
C LEU A 65 -2.98 1.29 -10.81
N ALA A 66 -3.02 -0.05 -10.81
CA ALA A 66 -3.27 -0.86 -12.01
C ALA A 66 -4.67 -0.59 -12.61
N GLY A 67 -5.69 -0.45 -11.76
CA GLY A 67 -7.04 -0.07 -12.18
C GLY A 67 -7.06 1.32 -12.81
N LEU A 68 -6.40 2.30 -12.19
CA LEU A 68 -6.29 3.67 -12.74
C LEU A 68 -5.50 3.69 -14.06
N LEU A 69 -4.39 2.96 -14.17
CA LEU A 69 -3.62 2.83 -15.42
C LEU A 69 -4.48 2.22 -16.53
N SER A 70 -5.32 1.23 -16.21
CA SER A 70 -6.27 0.65 -17.17
C SER A 70 -7.30 1.68 -17.65
N ALA A 71 -7.86 2.48 -16.74
CA ALA A 71 -8.82 3.53 -17.07
C ALA A 71 -8.20 4.68 -17.89
N ARG A 72 -6.89 4.95 -17.75
CA ARG A 72 -6.16 5.99 -18.50
C ARG A 72 -6.33 5.86 -20.01
N HIS A 73 -6.22 4.64 -20.54
CA HIS A 73 -6.35 4.39 -21.97
C HIS A 73 -7.74 4.78 -22.49
N ARG A 74 -8.80 4.44 -21.74
CA ARG A 74 -10.18 4.80 -22.10
C ARG A 74 -10.40 6.31 -22.05
N LEU A 75 -9.91 6.98 -21.00
CA LEU A 75 -10.03 8.44 -20.89
C LEU A 75 -9.32 9.16 -22.04
N ALA A 76 -8.13 8.71 -22.43
CA ALA A 76 -7.40 9.28 -23.57
C ALA A 76 -8.18 9.12 -24.89
N ASP A 77 -8.80 7.97 -25.13
CA ASP A 77 -9.66 7.75 -26.30
C ASP A 77 -10.89 8.64 -26.30
N ILE A 78 -11.56 8.79 -25.15
CA ILE A 78 -12.72 9.68 -25.02
C ILE A 78 -12.32 11.13 -25.26
N SER A 79 -11.20 11.60 -24.68
CA SER A 79 -10.64 12.93 -24.92
C SER A 79 -10.42 13.17 -26.41
N ARG A 80 -9.79 12.21 -27.11
CA ARG A 80 -9.57 12.29 -28.57
C ARG A 80 -10.87 12.42 -29.35
N LEU A 81 -11.89 11.62 -29.02
CA LEU A 81 -13.20 11.66 -29.68
C LEU A 81 -13.97 12.95 -29.39
N LEU A 82 -13.87 13.47 -28.17
CA LEU A 82 -14.47 14.75 -27.78
C LEU A 82 -13.83 15.93 -28.50
N THR A 83 -12.50 15.96 -28.62
CA THR A 83 -11.78 17.01 -29.36
C THR A 83 -12.11 16.98 -30.85
N ALA A 84 -12.28 15.79 -31.43
CA ALA A 84 -12.65 15.62 -32.83
C ALA A 84 -14.15 15.83 -33.11
N ASP A 85 -14.98 16.06 -32.09
CA ASP A 85 -16.44 16.10 -32.18
C ASP A 85 -17.06 14.83 -32.81
N MET A 86 -16.44 13.67 -32.54
CA MET A 86 -16.84 12.36 -33.10
C MET A 86 -17.47 11.42 -32.08
N LEU A 87 -17.72 11.88 -30.85
CA LEU A 87 -18.30 11.05 -29.80
C LEU A 87 -19.82 10.88 -30.00
N THR A 88 -20.23 9.75 -30.57
CA THR A 88 -21.66 9.42 -30.74
C THR A 88 -22.31 9.01 -29.42
N ALA A 89 -23.65 9.05 -29.36
CA ALA A 89 -24.40 8.67 -28.15
C ALA A 89 -24.15 7.20 -27.74
N GLU A 90 -24.06 6.29 -28.71
CA GLU A 90 -23.79 4.86 -28.48
C GLU A 90 -22.38 4.64 -27.94
N VAL A 91 -21.38 5.28 -28.55
CA VAL A 91 -19.97 5.18 -28.11
C VAL A 91 -19.80 5.79 -26.72
N ARG A 92 -20.45 6.92 -26.45
CA ARG A 92 -20.50 7.55 -25.13
C ARG A 92 -21.06 6.61 -24.07
N GLN A 93 -22.22 5.99 -24.35
CA GLN A 93 -22.87 5.07 -23.41
C GLN A 93 -21.98 3.86 -23.11
N LYS A 94 -21.34 3.30 -24.13
CA LYS A 94 -20.37 2.20 -23.96
C LYS A 94 -19.23 2.61 -23.03
N TYR A 95 -18.59 3.75 -23.28
CA TYR A 95 -17.50 4.23 -22.43
C TYR A 95 -17.96 4.53 -20.99
N ALA A 96 -19.16 5.09 -20.80
CA ALA A 96 -19.70 5.32 -19.46
C ALA A 96 -19.85 4.01 -18.68
N GLN A 97 -20.39 2.96 -19.31
CA GLN A 97 -20.51 1.64 -18.68
C GLN A 97 -19.16 1.02 -18.33
N GLU A 98 -18.19 1.10 -19.24
CA GLU A 98 -16.84 0.58 -19.00
C GLU A 98 -16.15 1.32 -17.84
N LEU A 99 -16.23 2.65 -17.82
CA LEU A 99 -15.69 3.45 -16.72
C LEU A 99 -16.43 3.19 -15.39
N ALA A 100 -17.73 2.91 -15.41
CA ALA A 100 -18.49 2.56 -14.20
C ALA A 100 -18.00 1.24 -13.58
N ILE A 101 -17.62 0.27 -14.42
CA ILE A 101 -17.00 -1.00 -13.99
C ILE A 101 -15.63 -0.72 -13.39
N ASP A 102 -14.78 0.03 -14.10
CA ASP A 102 -13.43 0.40 -13.63
C ASP A 102 -13.52 1.13 -12.26
N ILE A 103 -14.42 2.12 -12.15
CA ILE A 103 -14.65 2.87 -10.91
C ILE A 103 -15.09 1.92 -9.79
N SER A 104 -16.00 0.99 -10.06
CA SER A 104 -16.52 0.06 -9.06
C SER A 104 -15.42 -0.88 -8.54
N MET A 105 -14.56 -1.39 -9.42
CA MET A 105 -13.41 -2.21 -9.04
C MET A 105 -12.40 -1.41 -8.20
N ILE A 106 -12.02 -0.22 -8.67
CA ILE A 106 -11.07 0.65 -7.97
C ILE A 106 -11.64 1.12 -6.63
N LYS A 107 -12.95 1.37 -6.54
CA LYS A 107 -13.63 1.79 -5.31
C LYS A 107 -13.55 0.73 -4.23
N GLU A 108 -13.70 -0.55 -4.58
CA GLU A 108 -13.57 -1.64 -3.62
C GLU A 108 -12.13 -1.73 -3.10
N ASP A 109 -11.13 -1.56 -3.97
CA ASP A 109 -9.73 -1.47 -3.52
C ASP A 109 -9.56 -0.27 -2.57
N ILE A 110 -10.03 0.93 -2.93
CA ILE A 110 -9.94 2.17 -2.12
C ILE A 110 -10.72 2.07 -0.79
N ARG A 111 -11.84 1.34 -0.74
CA ARG A 111 -12.65 1.18 0.48
C ARG A 111 -11.98 0.32 1.54
N LEU A 112 -11.17 -0.66 1.15
CA LEU A 112 -10.44 -1.52 2.07
C LEU A 112 -9.36 -0.76 2.89
N TYR A 113 -9.11 0.52 2.59
CA TYR A 113 -8.19 1.38 3.34
C TYR A 113 -8.86 2.37 4.29
N ASP A 114 -10.11 2.76 4.02
CA ASP A 114 -10.86 3.77 4.78
C ASP A 114 -11.51 3.18 6.06
N ALA A 115 -11.24 1.90 6.36
CA ALA A 115 -11.74 1.24 7.57
C ALA A 115 -11.01 1.74 8.83
N THR A 116 -11.21 3.01 9.20
CA THR A 116 -10.98 3.59 10.54
C THR A 116 -9.77 3.01 11.30
N GLY A 117 -8.59 3.02 10.69
CA GLY A 117 -7.36 2.50 11.28
C GLY A 117 -6.46 3.64 11.75
N ARG A 118 -6.66 4.13 12.98
CA ARG A 118 -5.70 5.02 13.65
C ARG A 118 -4.36 4.30 13.84
N ALA A 119 -3.42 4.48 12.90
CA ALA A 119 -1.97 4.40 13.10
C ALA A 119 -1.26 4.85 11.81
N GLY A 120 -0.48 5.94 11.87
CA GLY A 120 0.47 6.30 10.80
C GLY A 120 0.25 7.62 10.05
N GLU A 121 -0.27 8.66 10.69
CA GLU A 121 -0.34 10.01 10.10
C GLU A 121 1.08 10.53 9.74
N LYS A 122 1.49 10.41 8.46
CA LYS A 122 2.09 11.47 7.63
C LYS A 122 2.67 11.01 6.27
N LEU A 123 2.82 9.71 5.99
CA LEU A 123 3.44 9.24 4.73
C LEU A 123 2.47 8.47 3.80
N GLN A 124 1.44 7.82 4.35
CA GLN A 124 0.34 7.13 3.67
C GLN A 124 -0.44 8.12 2.83
N HIS A 125 -0.64 9.33 3.37
CA HIS A 125 -1.23 10.46 2.67
C HIS A 125 -0.51 10.83 1.37
N TYR A 126 0.78 10.52 1.20
CA TYR A 126 1.53 10.98 0.04
C TYR A 126 1.14 10.23 -1.24
N VAL A 127 1.20 8.90 -1.24
CA VAL A 127 0.70 8.09 -2.38
C VAL A 127 -0.82 8.10 -2.43
N GLN A 128 -1.49 7.96 -1.28
CA GLN A 128 -2.96 7.91 -1.22
C GLN A 128 -3.61 9.20 -1.70
N SER A 129 -3.04 10.37 -1.41
CA SER A 129 -3.59 11.63 -1.93
C SER A 129 -3.54 11.67 -3.45
N SER A 130 -2.49 11.14 -4.08
CA SER A 130 -2.39 11.13 -5.55
C SER A 130 -3.28 10.07 -6.19
N LEU A 131 -3.36 8.87 -5.61
CA LEU A 131 -4.30 7.83 -6.05
C LEU A 131 -5.76 8.29 -5.86
N GLY A 132 -6.08 8.92 -4.74
CA GLY A 132 -7.41 9.46 -4.44
C GLY A 132 -7.78 10.64 -5.34
N GLU A 133 -6.83 11.54 -5.65
CA GLU A 133 -7.04 12.63 -6.60
C GLU A 133 -7.30 12.10 -8.01
N ALA A 134 -6.53 11.11 -8.47
CA ALA A 134 -6.74 10.45 -9.75
C ALA A 134 -8.11 9.75 -9.78
N TYR A 135 -8.45 8.97 -8.76
CA TYR A 135 -9.76 8.32 -8.66
C TYR A 135 -10.92 9.33 -8.67
N LEU A 136 -10.83 10.43 -7.92
CA LEU A 136 -11.87 11.46 -7.93
C LEU A 136 -12.01 12.11 -9.31
N ALA A 137 -10.89 12.39 -9.99
CA ALA A 137 -10.91 12.93 -11.35
C ALA A 137 -11.56 11.95 -12.34
N LEU A 138 -11.30 10.65 -12.22
CA LEU A 138 -11.95 9.59 -12.99
C LEU A 138 -13.47 9.57 -12.77
N VAL A 139 -13.93 9.63 -11.51
CA VAL A 139 -15.36 9.68 -11.16
C VAL A 139 -16.04 10.91 -11.77
N LEU A 140 -15.36 12.07 -11.74
CA LEU A 140 -15.87 13.29 -12.36
C LEU A 140 -15.95 13.18 -13.89
N CYS A 141 -14.94 12.60 -14.54
CA CYS A 141 -14.99 12.32 -15.98
C CYS A 141 -16.18 11.41 -16.35
N HIS A 142 -16.42 10.36 -15.57
CA HIS A 142 -17.57 9.47 -15.75
C HIS A 142 -18.91 10.22 -15.60
N SER A 143 -19.10 10.97 -14.52
CA SER A 143 -20.33 11.75 -14.28
C SER A 143 -20.62 12.73 -15.41
N ILE A 144 -19.59 13.44 -15.91
CA ILE A 144 -19.73 14.37 -17.05
C ILE A 144 -20.14 13.62 -18.31
N LEU A 145 -19.63 12.40 -18.51
CA LEU A 145 -19.95 11.57 -19.67
C LEU A 145 -21.40 11.07 -19.62
N GLU A 146 -21.91 10.71 -18.44
CA GLU A 146 -23.30 10.29 -18.22
C GLU A 146 -24.29 11.42 -18.55
N ASP A 147 -23.97 12.66 -18.17
CA ASP A 147 -24.81 13.85 -18.36
C ASP A 147 -24.90 14.36 -19.80
N ALA A 148 -24.33 13.64 -20.78
CA ALA A 148 -24.29 13.99 -22.19
C ALA A 148 -23.70 15.41 -22.43
N PRO A 149 -22.36 15.54 -22.43
CA PRO A 149 -21.71 16.83 -22.26
C PRO A 149 -22.00 17.80 -23.40
N ASN A 150 -22.63 18.92 -23.05
CA ASN A 150 -22.67 20.13 -23.89
C ASN A 150 -21.26 20.74 -24.05
N SER A 151 -21.11 21.84 -24.78
CA SER A 151 -19.79 22.49 -24.99
C SER A 151 -19.03 22.77 -23.69
N TYR A 152 -19.74 23.16 -22.63
CA TYR A 152 -19.17 23.35 -21.29
C TYR A 152 -18.73 22.01 -20.68
N GLY A 153 -19.58 20.98 -20.71
CA GLY A 153 -19.27 19.63 -20.25
C GLY A 153 -18.04 19.04 -20.93
N ARG A 154 -17.86 19.27 -22.24
CA ARG A 154 -16.68 18.84 -22.99
C ARG A 154 -15.40 19.51 -22.46
N SER A 155 -15.44 20.82 -22.27
CA SER A 155 -14.29 21.56 -21.71
C SER A 155 -13.94 21.10 -20.29
N LEU A 156 -14.96 20.79 -19.49
CA LEU A 156 -14.80 20.31 -18.13
C LEU A 156 -14.23 18.89 -18.12
N PHE A 157 -14.69 18.00 -19.02
CA PHE A 157 -14.14 16.65 -19.18
C PHE A 157 -12.64 16.71 -19.47
N LEU A 158 -12.23 17.46 -20.50
CA LEU A 158 -10.81 17.59 -20.88
C LEU A 158 -9.95 18.14 -19.73
N LYS A 159 -10.50 19.10 -18.96
CA LYS A 159 -9.82 19.61 -17.77
C LYS A 159 -9.65 18.53 -16.70
N LYS A 160 -10.67 17.70 -16.48
CA LYS A 160 -10.64 16.63 -15.46
C LYS A 160 -9.78 15.45 -15.89
N GLU A 161 -9.76 15.10 -17.17
CA GLU A 161 -8.86 14.09 -17.71
C GLU A 161 -7.40 14.50 -17.57
N ARG A 162 -7.07 15.79 -17.77
CA ARG A 162 -5.73 16.29 -17.47
C ARG A 162 -5.36 16.18 -15.99
N VAL A 163 -6.27 16.54 -15.08
CA VAL A 163 -6.06 16.39 -13.62
C VAL A 163 -5.84 14.91 -13.27
N PHE A 164 -6.62 14.01 -13.86
CA PHE A 164 -6.44 12.57 -13.71
C PHE A 164 -5.03 12.14 -14.15
N ALA A 165 -4.60 12.52 -15.35
CA ALA A 165 -3.30 12.13 -15.89
C ALA A 165 -2.14 12.63 -15.03
N GLU A 166 -2.17 13.91 -14.62
CA GLU A 166 -1.15 14.51 -13.75
C GLU A 166 -1.13 13.85 -12.36
N ALA A 167 -2.30 13.55 -11.78
CA ALA A 167 -2.39 12.88 -10.48
C ALA A 167 -1.90 11.43 -10.55
N LEU A 168 -2.21 10.71 -11.64
CA LEU A 168 -1.77 9.35 -11.86
C LEU A 168 -0.26 9.26 -12.06
N GLU A 169 0.33 10.15 -12.86
CA GLU A 169 1.79 10.24 -13.03
C GLU A 169 2.49 10.53 -11.70
N ARG A 170 1.92 11.45 -10.89
CA ARG A 170 2.41 11.69 -9.52
C ARG A 170 2.29 10.44 -8.66
N ALA A 171 1.17 9.72 -8.72
CA ALA A 171 0.98 8.49 -7.93
C ALA A 171 1.99 7.41 -8.30
N GLU A 172 2.18 7.16 -9.59
CA GLU A 172 3.13 6.18 -10.13
C GLU A 172 4.56 6.52 -9.70
N LYS A 173 5.00 7.77 -9.89
CA LYS A 173 6.31 8.23 -9.44
C LYS A 173 6.51 8.01 -7.94
N ARG A 174 5.52 8.37 -7.12
CA ARG A 174 5.59 8.20 -5.66
C ARG A 174 5.63 6.73 -5.26
N MET A 175 4.88 5.87 -5.95
CA MET A 175 4.91 4.44 -5.68
C MET A 175 6.24 3.80 -6.08
N ILE A 176 6.89 4.27 -7.14
CA ILE A 176 8.25 3.87 -7.51
C ILE A 176 9.25 4.34 -6.44
N GLU A 177 9.19 5.61 -6.02
CA GLU A 177 10.03 6.17 -4.95
C GLU A 177 9.87 5.41 -3.63
N MET A 178 8.67 4.91 -3.35
CA MET A 178 8.37 4.10 -2.17
C MET A 178 8.68 2.60 -2.34
N GLY A 179 9.17 2.16 -3.51
CA GLY A 179 9.38 0.74 -3.79
C GLY A 179 8.10 -0.11 -3.78
N LEU A 180 6.94 0.53 -3.87
CA LEU A 180 5.61 -0.07 -3.89
C LEU A 180 5.16 -0.41 -5.32
N HIS A 181 5.81 0.15 -6.33
CA HIS A 181 5.60 -0.20 -7.72
C HIS A 181 6.95 -0.44 -8.39
N GLN A 182 7.14 -1.62 -8.98
CA GLN A 182 8.26 -1.92 -9.84
C GLN A 182 7.77 -1.78 -11.28
N ALA A 183 8.30 -0.80 -12.01
CA ALA A 183 7.96 -0.57 -13.42
C ALA A 183 8.43 -1.73 -14.34
N TRP A 184 9.39 -2.53 -13.87
CA TRP A 184 10.08 -3.54 -14.66
C TRP A 184 10.00 -4.93 -14.04
N ALA A 185 10.12 -5.96 -14.88
CA ALA A 185 10.17 -7.34 -14.42
C ALA A 185 11.40 -7.58 -13.53
N VAL A 186 11.24 -8.43 -12.52
CA VAL A 186 12.35 -8.85 -11.66
C VAL A 186 13.06 -10.01 -12.33
N ILE A 187 14.37 -9.85 -12.64
CA ILE A 187 15.17 -10.92 -13.24
C ILE A 187 15.46 -12.01 -12.20
N THR A 188 15.77 -11.61 -10.98
CA THR A 188 16.07 -12.52 -9.86
C THR A 188 15.73 -11.85 -8.54
N SER A 189 15.29 -12.63 -7.56
CA SER A 189 15.09 -12.17 -6.19
C SER A 189 15.46 -13.25 -5.19
N THR A 190 15.87 -12.79 -4.01
CA THR A 190 16.06 -13.61 -2.82
C THR A 190 15.24 -13.03 -1.68
N LEU A 191 14.78 -13.91 -0.79
CA LEU A 191 13.90 -13.56 0.30
C LEU A 191 14.41 -14.19 1.59
N HIS A 192 14.75 -13.36 2.55
CA HIS A 192 15.07 -13.76 3.91
C HIS A 192 13.93 -13.38 4.85
N LYS A 193 13.37 -14.37 5.56
CA LYS A 193 12.30 -14.17 6.54
C LYS A 193 12.87 -14.25 7.95
N GLY A 194 12.97 -13.10 8.61
CA GLY A 194 13.31 -12.98 10.01
C GLY A 194 12.11 -13.15 10.94
N THR A 195 12.35 -12.89 12.22
CA THR A 195 11.36 -12.83 13.30
C THR A 195 10.48 -11.59 13.16
N TYR A 196 11.07 -10.40 13.04
CA TYR A 196 10.34 -9.12 13.05
C TYR A 196 10.22 -8.51 11.67
N CYS A 197 11.10 -8.84 10.73
CA CYS A 197 11.04 -8.36 9.35
C CYS A 197 11.26 -9.46 8.31
N THR A 198 10.90 -9.16 7.08
CA THR A 198 11.25 -9.91 5.87
C THR A 198 12.07 -8.98 4.98
N VAL A 199 13.23 -9.46 4.53
CA VAL A 199 14.12 -8.74 3.62
C VAL A 199 14.05 -9.42 2.26
N GLU A 200 13.71 -8.65 1.23
CA GLU A 200 13.79 -9.05 -0.16
C GLU A 200 14.90 -8.27 -0.85
N VAL A 201 15.80 -8.98 -1.53
CA VAL A 201 16.79 -8.36 -2.42
C VAL A 201 16.52 -8.84 -3.83
N SER A 202 16.26 -7.92 -4.74
CA SER A 202 15.84 -8.22 -6.11
C SER A 202 16.62 -7.40 -7.13
N ARG A 203 16.74 -7.92 -8.35
CA ARG A 203 17.33 -7.19 -9.49
C ARG A 203 16.26 -6.94 -10.55
N PRO A 204 15.77 -5.69 -10.67
CA PRO A 204 14.93 -5.25 -11.78
C PRO A 204 15.63 -5.38 -13.14
N GLU A 205 14.86 -5.46 -14.23
CA GLU A 205 15.39 -5.60 -15.58
C GLU A 205 16.25 -4.40 -16.06
N ASP A 206 15.95 -3.20 -15.59
CA ASP A 206 16.67 -1.97 -15.94
C ASP A 206 17.94 -1.73 -15.10
N TYR A 207 18.23 -2.60 -14.12
CA TYR A 207 19.39 -2.45 -13.26
C TYR A 207 20.66 -3.00 -13.92
N GLN A 208 21.74 -2.23 -13.81
CA GLN A 208 23.06 -2.69 -14.22
C GLN A 208 23.53 -3.86 -13.33
N TYR A 209 24.43 -4.67 -13.88
CA TYR A 209 25.05 -5.77 -13.14
C TYR A 209 25.74 -5.26 -11.87
N GLY A 210 25.42 -5.84 -10.71
CA GLY A 210 25.91 -5.39 -9.39
C GLY A 210 25.06 -4.31 -8.71
N ALA A 211 23.96 -3.87 -9.34
CA ALA A 211 22.93 -3.05 -8.70
C ALA A 211 21.75 -3.92 -8.27
N TRP A 212 21.25 -3.67 -7.07
CA TRP A 212 20.19 -4.43 -6.44
C TRP A 212 19.21 -3.49 -5.75
N GLN A 213 17.97 -3.96 -5.65
CA GLN A 213 16.88 -3.31 -4.96
C GLN A 213 16.62 -4.07 -3.67
N VAL A 214 16.57 -3.37 -2.54
CA VAL A 214 16.29 -3.95 -1.23
C VAL A 214 14.97 -3.40 -0.71
N ARG A 215 14.08 -4.32 -0.34
CA ARG A 215 12.81 -4.03 0.32
C ARG A 215 12.77 -4.77 1.63
N VAL A 216 12.51 -4.05 2.71
CA VAL A 216 12.32 -4.66 4.03
C VAL A 216 10.91 -4.35 4.52
N THR A 217 10.20 -5.40 4.90
CA THR A 217 8.82 -5.33 5.38
C THR A 217 8.79 -5.82 6.82
N LEU A 218 8.24 -5.05 7.75
CA LEU A 218 7.93 -5.55 9.09
C LEU A 218 6.91 -6.68 8.96
N ASN A 219 7.20 -7.81 9.59
CA ASN A 219 6.29 -8.93 9.60
C ASN A 219 5.02 -8.51 10.34
N PRO A 220 3.81 -8.72 9.76
CA PRO A 220 2.58 -8.44 10.47
C PRO A 220 2.59 -9.27 11.75
N ALA A 221 2.44 -8.59 12.89
CA ALA A 221 2.47 -9.22 14.17
C ALA A 221 1.50 -10.41 14.15
N ARG A 222 2.01 -11.60 14.45
CA ARG A 222 1.22 -12.85 14.48
C ARG A 222 -0.13 -12.56 15.13
N LYS A 223 -1.23 -12.91 14.45
CA LYS A 223 -2.64 -12.67 14.82
C LYS A 223 -2.84 -12.01 16.21
N GLY A 224 -3.10 -10.70 16.23
CA GLY A 224 -3.63 -10.00 17.41
C GLY A 224 -2.66 -9.24 18.29
N GLN A 225 -1.40 -9.06 17.87
CA GLN A 225 -0.50 -8.09 18.50
C GLN A 225 -0.65 -6.70 17.85
N THR A 226 -0.69 -5.66 18.68
CA THR A 226 -0.65 -4.27 18.23
C THR A 226 0.71 -4.03 17.58
N VAL A 227 0.71 -3.65 16.30
CA VAL A 227 1.92 -3.12 15.66
C VAL A 227 2.45 -1.99 16.53
N PRO A 228 3.71 -2.03 16.95
CA PRO A 228 4.25 -1.04 17.87
C PRO A 228 4.06 0.37 17.29
N LYS A 229 3.58 1.34 18.09
CA LYS A 229 3.49 2.79 17.74
C LYS A 229 4.84 3.45 17.39
N ILE A 230 5.86 2.64 17.18
CA ILE A 230 7.29 2.94 17.07
C ILE A 230 7.66 3.37 15.65
N GLU A 231 6.76 3.19 14.67
CA GLU A 231 7.08 3.24 13.23
C GLU A 231 7.58 4.58 12.69
N SER A 232 7.34 5.73 13.33
CA SER A 232 7.67 7.02 12.72
C SER A 232 8.99 7.65 13.17
N TRP A 233 9.61 7.16 14.26
CA TRP A 233 10.82 7.79 14.84
C TRP A 233 12.03 6.87 14.98
N LEU A 234 11.89 5.54 14.84
CA LEU A 234 13.07 4.68 14.85
C LEU A 234 13.89 4.87 13.57
N THR A 235 15.18 4.99 13.77
CA THR A 235 16.18 5.16 12.74
C THR A 235 17.27 4.14 12.95
N PHE A 236 17.77 3.58 11.86
CA PHE A 236 18.71 2.48 11.85
C PHE A 236 19.89 2.88 10.99
N ALA A 237 21.10 2.60 11.48
CA ALA A 237 22.28 2.69 10.64
C ALA A 237 22.32 1.51 9.67
N PHE A 238 23.05 1.64 8.57
CA PHE A 238 23.32 0.48 7.72
C PHE A 238 24.36 -0.42 8.37
N PRO A 239 24.18 -1.75 8.34
CA PRO A 239 25.23 -2.67 8.77
C PRO A 239 26.41 -2.60 7.81
N LYS A 240 27.63 -2.77 8.32
CA LYS A 240 28.83 -2.88 7.48
C LYS A 240 28.90 -4.27 6.88
N ILE A 241 28.48 -4.39 5.62
CA ILE A 241 28.64 -5.60 4.82
C ILE A 241 29.79 -5.37 3.83
N PRO A 242 30.86 -6.20 3.85
CA PRO A 242 31.97 -6.12 2.90
C PRO A 242 31.49 -5.98 1.45
N GLU A 243 32.16 -5.12 0.67
CA GLU A 243 31.90 -4.91 -0.77
C GLU A 243 30.51 -4.35 -1.11
N ARG A 244 29.70 -3.96 -0.12
CA ARG A 244 28.33 -3.47 -0.32
C ARG A 244 28.16 -2.01 0.09
N ILE A 245 27.48 -1.25 -0.75
CA ILE A 245 27.11 0.15 -0.51
C ILE A 245 25.59 0.24 -0.54
N PHE A 246 25.01 0.79 0.54
CA PHE A 246 23.59 1.10 0.61
C PHE A 246 23.34 2.55 0.21
N ASN A 247 22.29 2.77 -0.58
CA ASN A 247 21.84 4.09 -0.98
C ASN A 247 20.34 4.19 -0.74
N VAL A 248 19.95 5.10 0.15
CA VAL A 248 18.57 5.31 0.55
C VAL A 248 18.13 6.73 0.21
N ALA A 249 16.94 6.83 -0.37
CA ALA A 249 16.32 8.11 -0.68
C ALA A 249 15.18 8.43 0.31
N SER A 250 14.74 9.69 0.28
CA SER A 250 13.48 10.08 0.89
C SER A 250 12.33 9.23 0.28
N PRO A 251 11.37 8.74 1.08
CA PRO A 251 11.11 9.11 2.47
C PRO A 251 11.85 8.29 3.54
N TYR A 252 12.65 7.29 3.16
CA TYR A 252 13.28 6.34 4.08
C TYR A 252 14.59 6.83 4.65
N SER A 253 15.28 7.76 3.97
CA SER A 253 16.56 8.31 4.43
C SER A 253 16.36 9.16 5.69
N MET A 254 17.16 8.92 6.72
CA MET A 254 17.17 9.75 7.93
C MET A 254 18.60 9.84 8.49
N PRO A 255 19.05 11.01 8.98
CA PRO A 255 20.32 11.12 9.70
C PRO A 255 20.33 10.23 10.95
N VAL A 256 21.43 9.51 11.16
CA VAL A 256 21.71 8.70 12.35
C VAL A 256 23.09 9.03 12.88
N THR A 257 23.27 8.91 14.20
CA THR A 257 24.59 9.09 14.83
C THR A 257 25.21 7.74 15.12
N VAL A 258 26.34 7.44 14.49
CA VAL A 258 27.13 6.22 14.68
C VAL A 258 28.52 6.62 15.13
N ASN A 259 28.97 6.16 16.31
CA ASN A 259 30.29 6.50 16.87
C ASN A 259 30.61 8.01 16.83
N GLU A 260 29.67 8.85 17.26
CA GLU A 260 29.77 10.32 17.27
C GLU A 260 29.86 10.98 15.87
N GLN A 261 29.71 10.22 14.80
CA GLN A 261 29.64 10.72 13.42
C GLN A 261 28.22 10.68 12.90
N LEU A 262 27.84 11.71 12.15
CA LEU A 262 26.54 11.78 11.49
C LEU A 262 26.63 11.02 10.16
N GLU A 263 25.86 9.94 10.05
CA GLU A 263 25.75 9.12 8.85
C GLU A 263 24.30 9.14 8.31
N ILE A 264 24.11 8.75 7.05
CA ILE A 264 22.78 8.53 6.50
C ILE A 264 22.36 7.09 6.83
N GLY A 265 21.30 6.96 7.62
CA GLY A 265 20.64 5.71 7.92
C GLY A 265 19.29 5.63 7.22
N PHE A 266 18.50 4.65 7.63
CA PHE A 266 17.15 4.44 7.13
C PHE A 266 16.14 4.39 8.28
N ARG A 267 14.88 4.61 7.94
CA ARG A 267 13.73 4.38 8.81
C ARG A 267 12.70 3.51 8.13
N PHE A 268 11.83 2.93 8.93
CA PHE A 268 10.59 2.38 8.41
C PHE A 268 9.58 3.51 8.21
N VAL A 269 8.80 3.37 7.16
CA VAL A 269 7.63 4.18 6.84
C VAL A 269 6.51 3.18 6.67
N GLU A 270 5.61 3.15 7.66
CA GLU A 270 4.40 2.29 7.65
C GLU A 270 4.72 0.81 7.52
N GLY A 271 5.75 0.37 8.22
CA GLY A 271 6.20 -1.01 8.18
C GLY A 271 7.08 -1.37 6.99
N TYR A 272 7.46 -0.40 6.14
CA TYR A 272 8.34 -0.65 4.99
C TYR A 272 9.59 0.21 5.04
N THR A 273 10.70 -0.33 4.54
CA THR A 273 11.83 0.50 4.13
C THR A 273 12.37 0.03 2.80
N PHE A 274 12.87 0.99 2.02
CA PHE A 274 13.27 0.80 0.65
C PHE A 274 14.59 1.50 0.38
N PHE A 275 15.52 0.79 -0.24
CA PHE A 275 16.81 1.35 -0.64
C PHE A 275 17.47 0.50 -1.73
N HIS A 276 18.49 1.08 -2.35
CA HIS A 276 19.32 0.43 -3.35
C HIS A 276 20.60 -0.10 -2.72
N LEU A 277 21.12 -1.17 -3.29
CA LEU A 277 22.35 -1.82 -2.90
C LEU A 277 23.26 -1.94 -4.12
N TYR A 278 24.52 -1.56 -3.97
CA TYR A 278 25.51 -1.62 -5.03
C TYR A 278 26.77 -2.35 -4.57
N SER A 279 27.41 -3.06 -5.49
CA SER A 279 28.78 -3.55 -5.29
C SER A 279 29.78 -2.39 -5.32
N ASN A 280 30.75 -2.39 -4.41
CA ASN A 280 31.77 -1.35 -4.26
C ASN A 280 32.90 -1.48 -5.31
N GLY A 281 32.53 -1.63 -6.59
CA GLY A 281 33.48 -1.77 -7.71
C GLY A 281 34.04 -3.19 -7.93
N THR A 282 33.79 -4.13 -7.03
CA THR A 282 34.07 -5.57 -7.23
C THR A 282 32.99 -6.19 -8.12
N ALA A 283 33.38 -7.07 -9.05
CA ALA A 283 32.41 -7.80 -9.86
C ALA A 283 31.54 -8.69 -8.95
N GLU A 284 30.25 -8.82 -9.24
CA GLU A 284 29.31 -9.54 -8.36
C GLU A 284 29.73 -11.00 -8.11
N GLU A 285 30.39 -11.65 -9.07
CA GLU A 285 30.92 -13.02 -9.01
C GLU A 285 32.09 -13.17 -8.04
N ASP A 286 32.82 -12.08 -7.82
CA ASP A 286 34.03 -12.02 -7.00
C ASP A 286 33.72 -11.54 -5.57
N ASN A 287 32.47 -11.18 -5.28
CA ASN A 287 32.08 -10.75 -3.94
C ASN A 287 32.15 -11.93 -2.96
N THR A 288 32.76 -11.67 -1.80
CA THR A 288 32.91 -12.66 -0.72
C THR A 288 31.56 -13.09 -0.15
N ILE A 289 30.56 -12.18 -0.20
CA ILE A 289 29.22 -12.38 0.33
C ILE A 289 28.23 -12.29 -0.83
N ASN A 290 27.59 -13.41 -1.13
CA ASN A 290 26.56 -13.49 -2.17
C ASN A 290 25.26 -12.80 -1.71
N ILE A 291 24.33 -12.59 -2.65
CA ILE A 291 23.14 -11.79 -2.37
C ILE A 291 22.18 -12.42 -1.36
N ASP A 292 22.12 -13.76 -1.29
CA ASP A 292 21.34 -14.50 -0.30
C ASP A 292 21.87 -14.26 1.11
N GLU A 293 23.19 -14.28 1.27
CA GLU A 293 23.85 -13.99 2.53
C GLU A 293 23.74 -12.50 2.90
N VAL A 294 23.73 -11.58 1.92
CA VAL A 294 23.41 -10.17 2.17
C VAL A 294 22.00 -10.03 2.76
N ALA A 295 21.00 -10.68 2.17
CA ALA A 295 19.62 -10.64 2.66
C ALA A 295 19.52 -11.18 4.09
N GLY A 296 20.23 -12.28 4.39
CA GLY A 296 20.33 -12.86 5.72
C GLY A 296 20.97 -11.92 6.75
N ARG A 297 22.19 -11.43 6.48
CA ARG A 297 22.92 -10.55 7.40
C ARG A 297 22.16 -9.24 7.66
N LEU A 298 21.50 -8.69 6.65
CA LEU A 298 20.66 -7.51 6.79
C LEU A 298 19.42 -7.80 7.64
N GLY A 299 18.76 -8.94 7.42
CA GLY A 299 17.61 -9.38 8.21
C GLY A 299 17.95 -9.58 9.68
N ASP A 300 19.02 -10.33 9.96
CA ASP A 300 19.51 -10.58 11.32
C ASP A 300 19.87 -9.27 12.04
N TYR A 301 20.52 -8.34 11.35
CA TYR A 301 20.83 -7.01 11.89
C TYR A 301 19.55 -6.26 12.27
N ILE A 302 18.61 -6.12 11.33
CA ILE A 302 17.37 -5.36 11.56
C ILE A 302 16.54 -5.99 12.68
N ASP A 303 16.40 -7.31 12.69
CA ASP A 303 15.72 -8.03 13.76
C ASP A 303 16.37 -7.79 15.12
N SER A 304 17.71 -7.80 15.18
CA SER A 304 18.44 -7.53 16.42
C SER A 304 18.23 -6.10 16.93
N GLU A 305 18.14 -5.11 16.02
CA GLU A 305 17.85 -3.73 16.38
C GLU A 305 16.39 -3.58 16.83
N LEU A 306 15.44 -4.20 16.13
CA LEU A 306 14.02 -4.20 16.51
C LEU A 306 13.79 -4.88 17.86
N ALA A 307 14.47 -5.99 18.15
CA ALA A 307 14.37 -6.70 19.43
C ALA A 307 14.71 -5.83 20.65
N LYS A 308 15.47 -4.75 20.49
CA LYS A 308 15.77 -3.79 21.58
C LYS A 308 14.54 -2.98 22.00
N TYR A 309 13.56 -2.85 21.12
CA TYR A 309 12.38 -2.01 21.30
C TYR A 309 11.08 -2.82 21.39
N LEU A 310 11.10 -4.07 20.93
CA LEU A 310 9.92 -4.94 20.85
C LEU A 310 9.99 -6.05 21.90
N PRO A 311 8.91 -6.33 22.65
CA PRO A 311 8.87 -7.48 23.54
C PRO A 311 9.00 -8.78 22.75
N ALA A 312 9.69 -9.77 23.33
CA ALA A 312 9.82 -11.12 22.80
C ALA A 312 8.46 -11.85 22.71
#